data_AF-A0A3N5L2F2-F1
#
_entry.id   AF-A0A3N5L2F2-F1
#
_cell.length_a   1.000
_cell.length_b   1.000
_cell.length_c   1.000
_cell.angle_alpha   90.00
_cell.angle_beta   90.00
_cell.angle_gamma   90.00
#
_symmetry.space_group_name_H-M   'P 1'
#
loop_
_entity.id
_entity.type
_entity.pdbx_description
1 polymer ?
#
loop_
_entity_poly.entity_id
_entity_poly.type
_entity_poly.pdbx_seq_one_letter_code
_entity_poly.pdbx_strand_id
1 'polypeptide(L)'
;MDNHLHLIVYSDNLSNIMKDFKRHTANKILLQLKEDKKEWLINQFHFYKKAHKTESEHQIWQEGFHPQIIYTDYIFKQKVDYIHMNPVRKGYVTEPQHWRYSSARYYIQQLDCEIKVDEMEW
;
A
#
# COMPACT_ATOMS: atom_id res chain seq x y z
N MET A 1 -7.34 3.10 1.35
CA MET A 1 -7.62 1.76 1.91
C MET A 1 -7.06 1.75 3.31
N ASP A 2 -7.90 1.50 4.30
CA ASP A 2 -7.60 1.57 5.74
C ASP A 2 -6.75 0.37 6.23
N ASN A 3 -6.82 -0.77 5.53
CA ASN A 3 -6.18 -2.03 5.93
C ASN A 3 -5.42 -2.75 4.81
N HIS A 4 -5.27 -2.14 3.62
CA HIS A 4 -4.47 -2.68 2.51
C HIS A 4 -4.03 -1.57 1.56
N LEU A 5 -3.31 -1.93 0.49
CA LEU A 5 -2.80 -0.99 -0.51
C LEU A 5 -2.93 -1.57 -1.92
N HIS A 6 -3.04 -0.68 -2.91
CA HIS A 6 -2.93 -1.00 -4.33
C HIS A 6 -1.81 -0.15 -4.91
N LEU A 7 -0.93 -0.78 -5.68
CA LEU A 7 0.24 -0.13 -6.29
C LEU A 7 0.32 -0.53 -7.76
N ILE A 8 0.78 0.41 -8.58
CA ILE A 8 1.32 0.14 -9.91
C ILE A 8 2.82 0.31 -9.76
N VAL A 9 3.58 -0.73 -10.06
CA VAL A 9 5.04 -0.77 -9.90
C VAL A 9 5.66 -1.54 -11.04
N TYR A 10 6.90 -1.18 -11.37
CA TYR A 10 7.73 -1.87 -12.35
C TYR A 10 9.03 -2.34 -11.69
N SER A 11 9.47 -3.55 -12.02
CA SER A 11 10.77 -4.08 -11.64
C SER A 11 11.07 -5.35 -12.40
N ASP A 12 12.34 -5.54 -12.78
CA ASP A 12 12.84 -6.79 -13.35
C ASP A 12 12.70 -7.97 -12.35
N ASN A 13 12.66 -7.70 -11.05
CA ASN A 13 12.48 -8.72 -10.01
C ASN A 13 11.42 -8.29 -8.97
N LEU A 14 10.19 -8.16 -9.44
CA LEU A 14 9.05 -7.74 -8.62
C LEU A 14 8.88 -8.58 -7.34
N SER A 15 9.10 -9.90 -7.40
CA SER A 15 8.95 -10.78 -6.24
C SER A 15 9.88 -10.41 -5.10
N ASN A 16 11.17 -10.18 -5.40
CA ASN A 16 12.15 -9.77 -4.40
C ASN A 16 11.85 -8.37 -3.86
N ILE A 17 11.49 -7.41 -4.72
CA ILE A 17 11.12 -6.06 -4.28
C ILE A 17 9.90 -6.11 -3.35
N MET A 18 8.87 -6.89 -3.69
CA MET A 18 7.68 -7.01 -2.83
C MET A 18 8.00 -7.68 -1.49
N LYS A 19 8.91 -8.65 -1.47
CA LYS A 19 9.40 -9.26 -0.22
C LYS A 19 10.12 -8.24 0.65
N ASP A 20 11.02 -7.46 0.06
CA ASP A 20 11.80 -6.43 0.76
C ASP A 20 10.92 -5.28 1.24
N PHE A 21 10.00 -4.80 0.41
CA PHE A 21 8.99 -3.81 0.77
C PHE A 21 8.21 -4.24 2.01
N LYS A 22 7.65 -5.46 2.00
CA LYS A 22 6.87 -5.97 3.14
C LYS A 22 7.70 -6.09 4.41
N ARG A 23 8.93 -6.61 4.30
CA ARG A 23 9.84 -6.75 5.43
C ARG A 23 10.21 -5.38 6.02
N HIS A 24 10.62 -4.45 5.17
CA HIS A 24 11.04 -3.12 5.58
C HIS A 24 9.88 -2.36 6.26
N THR A 25 8.72 -2.33 5.61
CA THR A 25 7.55 -1.60 6.12
C THR A 25 6.98 -2.25 7.38
N ALA A 26 6.96 -3.59 7.49
CA ALA A 26 6.53 -4.26 8.72
C ALA A 26 7.38 -3.85 9.93
N ASN A 27 8.70 -3.81 9.76
CA ASN A 27 9.62 -3.36 10.82
C ASN A 27 9.39 -1.89 11.18
N LYS A 28 9.25 -1.00 10.19
CA LYS A 28 8.99 0.43 10.42
C LYS A 28 7.65 0.67 11.12
N ILE A 29 6.60 -0.03 10.71
CA ILE A 29 5.28 0.04 11.35
C ILE A 29 5.38 -0.42 12.80
N LEU A 30 6.04 -1.54 13.08
CA LEU A 30 6.20 -2.04 14.46
C LEU A 30 6.98 -1.07 15.35
N LEU A 31 8.04 -0.44 14.81
CA LEU A 31 8.79 0.59 15.53
C LEU A 31 7.90 1.80 15.84
N GLN A 32 7.16 2.32 14.85
CA GLN A 32 6.26 3.45 15.05
C GLN A 32 5.16 3.14 16.08
N LEU A 33 4.57 1.93 16.02
CA LEU A 33 3.53 1.53 16.98
C LEU A 33 4.06 1.44 18.42
N LYS A 34 5.33 1.05 18.60
CA LYS A 34 5.99 1.06 19.91
C LYS A 34 6.19 2.49 20.42
N GLU A 35 6.66 3.39 19.55
CA GLU A 35 6.82 4.82 19.88
C GLU A 35 5.48 5.48 20.24
N ASP A 36 4.43 5.16 19.48
CA ASP A 36 3.06 5.66 19.67
C ASP A 36 2.32 4.98 20.84
N LYS A 37 2.99 4.04 21.54
CA LYS A 37 2.44 3.24 22.66
C LYS A 37 1.12 2.52 22.30
N LYS A 38 1.03 1.99 21.07
CA LYS A 38 -0.14 1.27 20.56
C LYS A 38 -0.05 -0.24 20.84
N GLU A 39 0.19 -0.59 22.10
CA GLU A 39 0.36 -1.98 22.55
C GLU A 39 -0.80 -2.89 22.13
N TRP A 40 -2.03 -2.37 22.17
CA TRP A 40 -3.22 -3.11 21.76
C TRP A 40 -3.10 -3.65 20.33
N LEU A 41 -2.56 -2.87 19.38
CA LEU A 41 -2.44 -3.24 17.98
C LEU A 41 -1.25 -4.18 17.74
N ILE A 42 -0.14 -3.94 18.46
CA ILE A 42 1.01 -4.86 18.48
C ILE A 42 0.54 -6.26 18.93
N ASN A 43 -0.26 -6.33 19.99
CA ASN A 43 -0.82 -7.58 20.50
C ASN A 43 -1.73 -8.26 19.47
N GLN A 44 -2.49 -7.51 18.67
CA GLN A 44 -3.27 -8.11 17.56
C GLN A 44 -2.34 -8.76 16.52
N PHE A 45 -1.25 -8.08 16.13
CA PHE A 45 -0.29 -8.63 15.15
C PHE A 45 0.49 -9.84 15.67
N HIS A 46 0.70 -9.93 16.98
CA HIS A 46 1.26 -11.11 17.62
C HIS A 46 0.22 -12.25 17.63
N PHE A 47 -0.99 -11.98 18.10
CA PHE A 47 -2.06 -12.97 18.25
C PHE A 47 -2.49 -13.61 16.93
N TYR A 48 -2.68 -12.81 15.88
CA TYR A 48 -3.11 -13.31 14.57
C TYR A 48 -1.95 -13.77 13.67
N LYS A 49 -0.72 -13.80 14.18
CA LYS A 49 0.40 -14.38 13.46
C LYS A 49 0.10 -15.84 13.11
N LYS A 50 0.38 -16.24 11.86
CA LYS A 50 0.24 -17.64 11.48
C LYS A 50 1.20 -18.53 12.28
N ALA A 51 0.71 -19.66 12.78
CA ALA A 51 1.47 -20.56 13.67
C ALA A 51 2.80 -21.05 13.06
N HIS A 52 2.86 -21.27 11.75
CA HIS A 52 4.06 -21.74 11.06
C HIS A 52 5.16 -20.68 10.90
N LYS A 53 4.91 -19.41 11.25
CA LYS A 53 5.91 -18.34 11.19
C LYS A 53 6.76 -18.30 12.46
N THR A 54 7.74 -19.17 12.59
CA THR A 54 8.58 -19.26 13.79
C THR A 54 9.65 -18.17 13.89
N GLU A 55 10.06 -17.57 12.76
CA GLU A 55 11.13 -16.55 12.71
C GLU A 55 10.67 -15.13 13.08
N SER A 56 9.38 -14.90 13.29
CA SER A 56 8.84 -13.59 13.66
C SER A 56 7.83 -13.74 14.79
N GLU A 57 7.81 -12.77 15.69
CA GLU A 57 6.80 -12.65 16.75
C GLU A 57 5.50 -12.00 16.24
N HIS A 58 5.60 -11.18 15.18
CA HIS A 58 4.48 -10.37 14.69
C HIS A 58 4.29 -10.58 13.19
N GLN A 59 3.04 -10.49 12.71
CA GLN A 59 2.74 -10.50 11.28
C GLN A 59 1.86 -9.32 10.90
N ILE A 60 2.45 -8.35 10.21
CA ILE A 60 1.77 -7.14 9.73
C ILE A 60 1.06 -7.40 8.40
N TRP A 61 1.79 -7.95 7.44
CA TRP A 61 1.29 -8.20 6.09
C TRP A 61 0.71 -9.60 5.94
N GLN A 62 -0.37 -9.70 5.17
CA GLN A 62 -0.84 -10.98 4.65
C GLN A 62 0.24 -11.61 3.75
N GLU A 63 0.30 -12.95 3.74
CA GLU A 63 1.20 -13.70 2.86
C GLU A 63 0.78 -13.57 1.40
N GLY A 64 1.76 -13.50 0.50
CA GLY A 64 1.51 -13.35 -0.94
C GLY A 64 0.99 -11.97 -1.33
N PHE A 65 0.77 -11.75 -2.61
CA PHE A 65 0.15 -10.56 -3.17
C PHE A 65 -0.61 -10.97 -4.44
N HIS A 66 -1.41 -10.06 -4.99
CA HIS A 66 -2.22 -10.35 -6.18
C HIS A 66 -1.72 -9.50 -7.37
N PRO A 67 -0.68 -9.96 -8.09
CA PRO A 67 -0.18 -9.22 -9.24
C PRO A 67 -1.17 -9.30 -10.40
N GLN A 68 -1.32 -8.17 -11.10
CA GLN A 68 -2.04 -8.10 -12.36
C GLN A 68 -1.11 -7.44 -13.38
N ILE A 69 -0.85 -8.14 -14.48
CA ILE A 69 0.04 -7.65 -15.54
C ILE A 69 -0.65 -6.50 -16.26
N ILE A 70 0.10 -5.41 -16.47
CA ILE A 70 -0.31 -4.28 -17.28
C ILE A 70 0.54 -4.32 -18.55
N TYR A 71 -0.09 -4.57 -19.69
CA TYR A 71 0.58 -4.76 -20.98
C TYR A 71 0.08 -3.82 -22.08
N THR A 72 -0.88 -2.95 -21.77
CA THR A 72 -1.36 -1.88 -22.66
C THR A 72 -1.67 -0.62 -21.86
N ASP A 73 -1.62 0.53 -22.53
CA ASP A 73 -1.98 1.82 -21.95
C ASP A 73 -3.45 1.89 -21.52
N TYR A 74 -4.33 1.19 -22.27
CA TYR A 74 -5.72 1.05 -21.89
C TYR A 74 -5.87 0.38 -20.52
N ILE A 75 -5.17 -0.74 -20.29
CA ILE A 75 -5.19 -1.45 -19.01
C ILE A 75 -4.54 -0.59 -17.92
N PHE A 76 -3.43 0.08 -18.24
CA PHE A 76 -2.77 0.98 -17.32
C PHE A 76 -3.73 2.06 -16.80
N LYS A 77 -4.37 2.80 -17.71
CA LYS A 77 -5.34 3.84 -17.37
C LYS A 77 -6.50 3.28 -16.55
N GLN A 78 -7.05 2.13 -16.94
CA GLN A 78 -8.10 1.46 -16.18
C GLN A 78 -7.67 1.16 -14.73
N LYS A 79 -6.41 0.74 -14.49
CA LYS A 79 -5.89 0.48 -13.14
C LYS A 79 -5.63 1.76 -12.35
N VAL A 80 -5.09 2.80 -12.99
CA VAL A 80 -4.93 4.13 -12.38
C VAL A 80 -6.28 4.65 -11.90
N ASP A 81 -7.28 4.68 -12.78
CA ASP A 81 -8.63 5.14 -12.48
C ASP A 81 -9.27 4.31 -11.35
N TYR A 82 -9.11 2.98 -11.39
CA TYR A 82 -9.59 2.10 -10.32
C TYR A 82 -8.97 2.45 -8.96
N ILE A 83 -7.64 2.61 -8.91
CA ILE A 83 -6.91 2.90 -7.67
C ILE A 83 -7.32 4.26 -7.11
N HIS A 84 -7.38 5.29 -7.97
CA HIS A 84 -7.73 6.65 -7.57
C HIS A 84 -9.19 6.77 -7.12
N MET A 85 -10.11 6.03 -7.76
CA MET A 85 -11.54 6.06 -7.41
C MET A 85 -11.90 5.20 -6.19
N ASN A 86 -11.02 4.32 -5.72
CA ASN A 86 -11.33 3.43 -4.58
C ASN A 86 -11.77 4.16 -3.30
N PRO A 87 -11.10 5.24 -2.84
CA PRO A 87 -11.56 6.01 -1.69
C PRO A 87 -12.96 6.60 -1.86
N VAL A 88 -13.32 7.02 -3.09
CA VAL A 88 -14.65 7.57 -3.42
C VAL A 88 -15.71 6.46 -3.37
N ARG A 89 -15.44 5.32 -4.01
CA ARG A 89 -16.34 4.16 -4.02
C ARG A 89 -16.62 3.61 -2.61
N LYS A 90 -15.66 3.73 -1.70
CA LYS A 90 -15.80 3.38 -0.28
C LYS A 90 -16.51 4.46 0.57
N GLY A 91 -16.81 5.63 0.00
CA GLY A 91 -17.47 6.73 0.70
C GLY A 91 -16.56 7.49 1.68
N TYR A 92 -15.24 7.33 1.60
CA TYR A 92 -14.31 8.03 2.48
C TYR A 92 -14.12 9.50 2.09
N VAL A 93 -14.24 9.79 0.79
CA VAL A 93 -14.12 11.13 0.22
C VAL A 93 -15.08 11.28 -0.95
N THR A 94 -15.43 12.51 -1.28
CA THR A 94 -16.30 12.82 -2.43
C THR A 94 -15.54 12.80 -3.75
N GLU A 95 -14.23 13.08 -3.74
CA GLU A 95 -13.40 13.18 -4.93
C GLU A 95 -12.04 12.49 -4.71
N PRO A 96 -11.42 11.88 -5.75
CA PRO A 96 -10.19 11.10 -5.61
C PRO A 96 -9.03 11.84 -4.94
N GLN A 97 -8.83 13.10 -5.32
CA GLN A 97 -7.78 13.97 -4.83
C GLN A 97 -8.01 14.44 -3.39
N HIS A 98 -9.18 14.23 -2.79
CA HIS A 98 -9.35 14.51 -1.36
C HIS A 98 -8.74 13.42 -0.47
N TRP A 99 -8.37 12.26 -1.04
CA TRP A 99 -7.71 11.21 -0.26
C TRP A 99 -6.22 11.49 -0.11
N ARG A 100 -5.80 11.88 1.11
CA ARG A 100 -4.40 12.24 1.44
C ARG A 100 -3.37 11.21 1.00
N TYR A 101 -3.69 9.92 1.13
CA TYR A 101 -2.76 8.80 0.89
C TYR A 101 -2.95 8.18 -0.50
N SER A 102 -3.18 9.01 -1.53
CA SER A 102 -3.29 8.59 -2.93
C SER A 102 -2.50 9.53 -3.82
N SER A 103 -1.91 8.98 -4.88
CA SER A 103 -1.25 9.74 -5.94
C SER A 103 -2.21 10.58 -6.80
N ALA A 104 -3.53 10.38 -6.65
CA ALA A 104 -4.54 11.21 -7.30
C ALA A 104 -4.32 12.71 -7.04
N ARG A 105 -3.85 13.08 -5.85
CA ARG A 105 -3.53 14.47 -5.47
C ARG A 105 -2.45 15.08 -6.35
N TYR A 106 -1.41 14.31 -6.62
CA TYR A 106 -0.33 14.74 -7.49
C TYR A 106 -0.82 14.90 -8.93
N TYR A 107 -1.43 13.85 -9.50
CA TYR A 107 -1.80 13.89 -10.92
C TYR A 107 -2.98 14.82 -11.25
N ILE A 108 -3.90 15.07 -10.30
CA ILE A 108 -5.08 15.93 -10.55
C ILE A 108 -4.84 17.38 -10.11
N GLN A 109 -4.18 17.59 -8.97
CA GLN A 109 -4.02 18.92 -8.38
C GLN A 109 -2.59 19.47 -8.46
N GLN A 110 -1.62 18.69 -8.96
CA GLN A 110 -0.19 19.04 -8.94
C GLN A 110 0.31 19.37 -7.53
N LEU A 111 -0.28 18.72 -6.52
CA LEU A 111 0.14 18.84 -5.12
C LEU A 111 1.07 17.69 -4.73
N ASP A 112 2.01 18.00 -3.84
CA ASP A 112 2.86 16.97 -3.24
C ASP A 112 2.02 15.89 -2.55
N CYS A 113 2.45 14.64 -2.75
CA CYS A 113 1.96 13.47 -2.06
C CYS A 113 2.91 13.07 -0.93
N GLU A 114 2.38 12.45 0.12
CA GLU A 114 3.20 11.89 1.22
C GLU A 114 4.18 10.82 0.72
N ILE A 115 3.86 10.19 -0.41
CA ILE A 115 4.72 9.25 -1.11
C ILE A 115 5.06 9.90 -2.45
N LYS A 116 6.36 10.07 -2.71
CA LYS A 116 6.85 10.53 -4.01
C LYS A 116 6.37 9.55 -5.08
N VAL A 117 5.84 10.11 -6.17
CA VAL A 117 5.40 9.34 -7.32
C VAL A 117 6.25 9.71 -8.51
N ASP A 118 6.45 8.73 -9.39
CA ASP A 118 7.12 8.96 -10.65
C ASP A 118 6.23 9.80 -11.56
N GLU A 119 6.84 10.74 -12.28
CA GLU A 119 6.15 11.46 -13.34
C GLU A 119 5.71 10.48 -14.42
N MET A 120 4.44 10.57 -14.81
CA MET A 120 3.89 9.81 -15.91
C MET A 120 3.81 10.74 -17.10
N GLU A 121 4.61 10.48 -18.13
CA GLU A 121 4.41 11.09 -19.44
C GLU A 121 3.22 10.36 -20.10
N TRP A 122 2.10 11.07 -20.23
CA TRP A 122 0.86 10.58 -20.87
C TRP A 122 0.82 10.88 -22.36
#